data_AF-A0A9E0GAZ1-F1
#
_entry.id   AF-A0A9E0GAZ1-F1
#
_cell.length_a   1.000
_cell.length_b   1.000
_cell.length_c   1.000
_cell.angle_alpha   90.00
_cell.angle_beta   90.00
_cell.angle_gamma   90.00
#
_symmetry.space_group_name_H-M   'P 1'
#
loop_
_entity.id
_entity.type
_entity.pdbx_description
1 polymer ?
#
loop_
_entity_poly.entity_id
_entity_poly.type
_entity_poly.pdbx_seq_one_letter_code
_entity_poly.pdbx_strand_id
1 'polypeptide(L)'
;KIYYYKIRPYTTYIDETFYGDFSNYISCQVTINGTKVKSASSKKKKINTITWAKNDEADGYIVYYSKREDGNYTKLKTFTSRNNLSYTHTKLTNGTAYYYKIQAYKNFNGGKLYGPMTPYLKYCDYYSYADESYESRCRRAFGKSYYADYKSAKQAKKHMKTITVKVWDKKGKKKYTRKFRITVNKGLAPSIKEMFKEIYKSKERFPIHEIGCYSWRGKNSSSEHCEGLAFDINSNENYMIQGKKVLAGSFWKPKKNRYSIPLNCKLVKILEKYGFHRGLWGSRRDYMHFSYFGG
;
A
#
# COMPACT_ATOMS: atom_id res chain seq x y z
N LYS A 1 -22.36 28.57 10.43
CA LYS A 1 -22.70 29.33 11.65
C LYS A 1 -23.34 28.35 12.63
N ILE A 2 -22.98 28.42 13.91
CA ILE A 2 -23.62 27.65 14.99
C ILE A 2 -24.76 28.50 15.53
N TYR A 3 -25.95 27.93 15.58
CA TYR A 3 -27.14 28.57 16.15
C TYR A 3 -27.43 27.92 17.49
N TYR A 4 -27.86 28.74 18.45
CA TYR A 4 -28.22 28.34 19.80
C TYR A 4 -29.69 28.65 20.02
N TYR A 5 -30.48 27.67 20.43
CA TYR A 5 -31.91 27.78 20.60
C TYR A 5 -32.26 27.52 22.06
N LYS A 6 -33.10 28.37 22.64
CA LYS A 6 -33.75 28.17 23.94
C LYS A 6 -35.25 28.34 23.74
N ILE A 7 -36.04 27.59 24.46
CA ILE A 7 -37.50 27.72 24.49
C ILE A 7 -37.93 28.14 25.90
N ARG A 8 -39.03 28.89 26.04
CA ARG A 8 -39.63 29.16 27.35
C ARG A 8 -41.14 29.00 27.28
N PRO A 9 -41.80 28.51 28.33
CA PRO A 9 -43.25 28.49 28.38
C PRO A 9 -43.80 29.91 28.58
N TYR A 10 -45.01 30.15 28.11
CA TYR A 10 -45.78 31.35 28.45
C TYR A 10 -47.25 30.99 28.63
N THR A 11 -47.97 31.83 29.38
CA THR A 11 -49.43 31.76 29.52
C THR A 11 -50.02 33.16 29.37
N THR A 12 -51.26 33.25 28.89
CA THR A 12 -51.97 34.52 28.73
C THR A 12 -53.22 34.51 29.59
N TYR A 13 -53.42 35.54 30.40
CA TYR A 13 -54.57 35.69 31.29
C TYR A 13 -54.98 37.16 31.37
N ILE A 14 -56.27 37.44 31.12
CA ILE A 14 -56.86 38.79 31.10
C ILE A 14 -55.96 39.79 30.33
N ASP A 15 -55.78 39.54 29.03
CA ASP A 15 -54.99 40.39 28.10
C ASP A 15 -53.50 40.59 28.44
N GLU A 16 -52.97 39.94 29.48
CA GLU A 16 -51.55 39.98 29.84
C GLU A 16 -50.87 38.62 29.59
N THR A 17 -49.59 38.65 29.18
CA THR A 17 -48.79 37.45 28.91
C THR A 17 -47.65 37.29 29.92
N PHE A 18 -47.62 36.15 30.60
CA PHE A 18 -46.63 35.77 31.59
C PHE A 18 -45.68 34.73 31.02
N TYR A 19 -44.38 34.90 31.24
CA TYR A 19 -43.34 34.01 30.73
C TYR A 19 -42.64 33.27 31.87
N GLY A 20 -42.42 31.97 31.69
CA GLY A 20 -41.55 31.18 32.57
C GLY A 20 -40.08 31.24 32.14
N ASP A 21 -39.25 30.46 32.83
CA ASP A 21 -37.82 30.40 32.57
C ASP A 21 -37.49 29.80 31.20
N PHE A 22 -36.37 30.24 30.63
CA PHE A 22 -35.80 29.60 29.45
C PHE A 22 -35.24 28.21 29.78
N SER A 23 -35.44 27.28 28.85
CA SER A 23 -34.75 26.01 28.80
C SER A 23 -33.23 26.20 28.71
N ASN A 24 -32.49 25.13 29.01
CA ASN A 24 -31.12 25.00 28.52
C ASN A 24 -31.08 25.17 27.00
N TYR A 25 -29.94 25.66 26.48
CA TYR A 25 -29.81 25.79 25.03
C TYR A 25 -29.53 24.44 24.38
N ILE A 26 -30.02 24.27 23.15
CA ILE A 26 -29.50 23.31 22.19
C ILE A 26 -28.79 24.08 21.08
N SER A 27 -27.78 23.49 20.45
CA SER A 27 -27.07 24.14 19.34
C SER A 27 -27.00 23.26 18.11
N CYS A 28 -27.12 23.85 16.92
CA CYS A 28 -26.87 23.15 15.66
C CYS A 28 -25.97 23.98 14.73
N GLN A 29 -25.14 23.30 13.95
CA GLN A 29 -24.31 23.93 12.93
C GLN A 29 -24.97 23.79 11.56
N VAL A 30 -25.17 24.92 10.87
CA VAL A 30 -25.57 24.87 9.46
C VAL A 30 -24.42 24.32 8.63
N THR A 31 -24.64 23.15 8.03
CA THR A 31 -23.72 22.39 7.18
C THR A 31 -24.50 21.77 6.02
N ILE A 32 -23.80 21.35 4.97
CA ILE A 32 -24.36 20.42 3.97
C ILE A 32 -24.02 18.99 4.34
N ASN A 33 -24.72 18.04 3.71
CA ASN A 33 -24.36 16.63 3.79
C ASN A 33 -22.92 16.35 3.31
N GLY A 34 -22.33 15.25 3.78
CA GLY A 34 -21.00 14.80 3.33
C GLY A 34 -20.99 14.23 1.91
N THR A 35 -19.81 13.91 1.40
CA THR A 35 -19.64 13.01 0.24
C THR A 35 -19.01 11.69 0.68
N LYS A 36 -18.80 10.76 -0.25
CA LYS A 36 -18.11 9.48 -0.02
C LYS A 36 -17.08 9.26 -1.12
N VAL A 37 -15.85 8.91 -0.73
CA VAL A 37 -14.84 8.47 -1.69
C VAL A 37 -15.27 7.12 -2.26
N LYS A 38 -15.36 7.00 -3.58
CA LYS A 38 -15.73 5.77 -4.28
C LYS A 38 -14.52 4.86 -4.51
N SER A 39 -13.42 5.43 -4.98
CA SER A 39 -12.17 4.69 -5.19
C SER A 39 -10.96 5.61 -5.20
N ALA A 40 -9.81 5.07 -4.81
CA ALA A 40 -8.50 5.63 -5.07
C ALA A 40 -7.62 4.52 -5.67
N SER A 41 -6.94 4.78 -6.79
CA SER A 41 -6.11 3.76 -7.45
C SER A 41 -4.80 4.30 -8.03
N SER A 42 -3.72 3.51 -7.91
CA SER A 42 -2.43 3.76 -8.55
C SER A 42 -2.26 2.90 -9.80
N LYS A 43 -2.68 3.41 -10.96
CA LYS A 43 -2.57 2.65 -12.22
C LYS A 43 -1.20 2.77 -12.89
N LYS A 44 -0.45 3.86 -12.64
CA LYS A 44 0.88 4.10 -13.22
C LYS A 44 1.82 4.74 -12.18
N LYS A 45 3.12 4.70 -12.48
CA LYS A 45 4.15 5.40 -11.71
C LYS A 45 3.78 6.89 -11.52
N LYS A 46 4.06 7.41 -10.32
CA LYS A 46 3.92 8.83 -9.95
C LYS A 46 2.50 9.43 -10.07
N ILE A 47 1.45 8.62 -10.26
CA ILE A 47 0.07 9.10 -10.38
C ILE A 47 -0.92 8.26 -9.57
N ASN A 48 -1.92 8.94 -9.01
CA ASN A 48 -3.07 8.35 -8.33
C ASN A 48 -4.35 8.99 -8.84
N THR A 49 -5.39 8.18 -9.08
CA THR A 49 -6.71 8.67 -9.47
C THR A 49 -7.71 8.40 -8.36
N ILE A 50 -8.43 9.44 -7.94
CA ILE A 50 -9.41 9.41 -6.86
C ILE A 50 -10.77 9.80 -7.43
N THR A 51 -11.81 9.09 -7.02
CA THR A 51 -13.20 9.35 -7.42
C THR A 51 -14.10 9.41 -6.20
N TRP A 52 -15.17 10.19 -6.27
CA TRP A 52 -16.13 10.37 -5.18
C TRP A 52 -17.56 10.40 -5.68
N ALA A 53 -18.51 10.22 -4.75
CA ALA A 53 -19.93 10.30 -5.03
C ALA A 53 -20.37 11.75 -5.20
N LYS A 54 -21.35 11.97 -6.09
CA LYS A 54 -21.99 13.26 -6.22
C LYS A 54 -22.76 13.57 -4.93
N ASN A 55 -22.65 14.80 -4.48
CA ASN A 55 -23.52 15.40 -3.48
C ASN A 55 -24.34 16.48 -4.21
N ASP A 56 -25.66 16.37 -4.15
CA ASP A 56 -26.56 17.23 -4.93
C ASP A 56 -26.72 18.64 -4.33
N GLU A 57 -26.42 18.81 -3.04
CA GLU A 57 -26.39 20.10 -2.34
C GLU A 57 -25.08 20.87 -2.56
N ALA A 58 -24.02 20.18 -2.97
CA ALA A 58 -22.71 20.77 -3.14
C ALA A 58 -22.63 21.64 -4.40
N ASP A 59 -21.91 22.74 -4.30
CA ASP A 59 -21.46 23.52 -5.47
C ASP A 59 -20.11 23.02 -5.98
N GLY A 60 -19.33 22.38 -5.09
CA GLY A 60 -18.01 21.91 -5.42
C GLY A 60 -17.39 21.04 -4.34
N TYR A 61 -16.13 20.68 -4.56
CA TYR A 61 -15.37 19.80 -3.68
C TYR A 61 -13.96 20.31 -3.44
N ILE A 62 -13.42 20.00 -2.27
CA ILE A 62 -12.01 20.19 -1.96
C ILE A 62 -11.38 18.82 -1.76
N VAL A 63 -10.31 18.57 -2.51
CA VAL A 63 -9.50 17.36 -2.40
C VAL A 63 -8.31 17.65 -1.51
N TYR A 64 -8.10 16.80 -0.52
CA TYR A 64 -6.96 16.85 0.37
C TYR A 64 -6.15 15.57 0.29
N TYR A 65 -4.87 15.65 0.66
CA TYR A 65 -4.04 14.47 0.83
C TYR A 65 -3.12 14.53 2.03
N SER A 66 -2.67 13.36 2.47
CA SER A 66 -1.55 13.21 3.39
C SER A 66 -0.67 12.03 2.96
N LYS A 67 0.54 11.98 3.51
CA LYS A 67 1.46 10.82 3.45
C LYS A 67 1.34 9.93 4.68
N ARG A 68 0.54 10.35 5.68
CA ARG A 68 0.26 9.62 6.91
C ARG A 68 -1.26 9.52 7.08
N GLU A 69 -1.71 8.46 7.73
CA GLU A 69 -3.13 8.17 7.91
C GLU A 69 -3.82 9.18 8.85
N ASP A 70 -3.14 9.43 9.96
CA ASP A 70 -3.47 10.33 11.05
C ASP A 70 -2.78 11.70 10.92
N GLY A 71 -2.09 11.93 9.79
CA GLY A 71 -1.32 13.15 9.59
C GLY A 71 -2.15 14.35 9.20
N ASN A 72 -1.50 15.51 9.16
CA ASN A 72 -2.09 16.72 8.60
C ASN A 72 -2.38 16.54 7.11
N TYR A 73 -3.60 16.89 6.71
CA TYR A 73 -4.06 16.81 5.33
C TYR A 73 -3.88 18.16 4.63
N THR A 74 -3.13 18.17 3.53
CA THR A 74 -2.87 19.35 2.71
C THR A 74 -3.89 19.44 1.57
N LYS A 75 -4.39 20.64 1.28
CA LYS A 75 -5.28 20.89 0.14
C LYS A 75 -4.54 20.68 -1.19
N LEU A 76 -5.09 19.85 -2.07
CA LEU A 76 -4.60 19.67 -3.44
C LEU A 76 -5.31 20.57 -4.44
N LYS A 77 -6.64 20.54 -4.41
CA LYS A 77 -7.45 21.20 -5.44
C LYS A 77 -8.83 21.52 -4.90
N THR A 78 -9.35 22.65 -5.34
CA THR A 78 -10.77 23.01 -5.21
C THR A 78 -11.41 22.89 -6.60
N PHE A 79 -12.52 22.18 -6.65
CA PHE A 79 -13.40 22.05 -7.81
C PHE A 79 -14.65 22.88 -7.57
N THR A 80 -15.09 23.62 -8.58
CA THR A 80 -16.21 24.56 -8.52
C THR A 80 -17.48 24.04 -9.18
N SER A 81 -17.50 22.76 -9.57
CA SER A 81 -18.69 22.10 -10.08
C SER A 81 -18.94 20.80 -9.34
N ARG A 82 -20.20 20.58 -8.97
CA ARG A 82 -20.70 19.32 -8.39
C ARG A 82 -20.54 18.11 -9.31
N ASN A 83 -20.31 18.33 -10.60
CA ASN A 83 -20.09 17.28 -11.60
C ASN A 83 -18.62 16.88 -11.72
N ASN A 84 -17.68 17.59 -11.08
CA ASN A 84 -16.32 17.10 -10.93
C ASN A 84 -16.29 15.99 -9.88
N LEU A 85 -16.19 14.74 -10.33
CA LEU A 85 -16.25 13.54 -9.49
C LEU A 85 -14.97 12.70 -9.53
N SER A 86 -13.90 13.24 -10.13
CA SER A 86 -12.62 12.57 -10.31
C SER A 86 -11.46 13.55 -10.30
N TYR A 87 -10.32 13.13 -9.75
CA TYR A 87 -9.06 13.86 -9.81
C TYR A 87 -7.88 12.92 -9.97
N THR A 88 -6.90 13.31 -10.79
CA THR A 88 -5.61 12.61 -10.92
C THR A 88 -4.50 13.43 -10.29
N HIS A 89 -4.02 12.98 -9.14
CA HIS A 89 -2.86 13.54 -8.44
C HIS A 89 -1.58 13.01 -9.10
N THR A 90 -0.74 13.91 -9.62
CA THR A 90 0.51 13.58 -10.33
C THR A 90 1.76 13.96 -9.52
N LYS A 91 2.96 13.71 -10.07
CA LYS A 91 4.26 14.03 -9.45
C LYS A 91 4.49 13.36 -8.08
N LEU A 92 3.90 12.18 -7.90
CA LEU A 92 4.03 11.42 -6.65
C LEU A 92 5.40 10.75 -6.53
N THR A 93 5.79 10.51 -5.29
CA THR A 93 6.92 9.65 -4.96
C THR A 93 6.49 8.20 -5.03
N ASN A 94 7.19 7.42 -5.85
CA ASN A 94 6.94 6.00 -5.97
C ASN A 94 7.33 5.28 -4.67
N GLY A 95 6.54 4.28 -4.24
CA GLY A 95 6.77 3.57 -2.97
C GLY A 95 6.40 4.41 -1.74
N THR A 96 5.57 5.44 -1.89
CA THR A 96 5.03 6.23 -0.80
C THR A 96 3.51 6.06 -0.76
N ALA A 97 2.95 5.83 0.42
CA ALA A 97 1.51 5.79 0.62
C ALA A 97 0.91 7.21 0.56
N TYR A 98 -0.23 7.34 -0.11
CA TYR A 98 -0.98 8.58 -0.20
C TYR A 98 -2.43 8.34 0.23
N TYR A 99 -2.90 9.21 1.11
CA TYR A 99 -4.23 9.16 1.72
C TYR A 99 -5.02 10.36 1.24
N TYR A 100 -6.30 10.16 0.92
CA TYR A 100 -7.14 11.23 0.38
C TYR A 100 -8.41 11.40 1.21
N LYS A 101 -8.78 12.66 1.40
CA LYS A 101 -10.08 13.06 1.97
C LYS A 101 -10.72 14.04 1.00
N ILE A 102 -12.04 13.96 0.88
CA ILE A 102 -12.83 14.88 0.06
C ILE A 102 -13.78 15.63 0.98
N GLN A 103 -13.95 16.93 0.74
CA GLN A 103 -14.91 17.74 1.46
C GLN A 103 -15.83 18.43 0.46
N ALA A 104 -17.13 18.17 0.55
CA ALA A 104 -18.13 18.89 -0.20
C ALA A 104 -18.30 20.30 0.40
N TYR A 105 -18.57 21.29 -0.45
CA TYR A 105 -18.94 22.62 0.01
C TYR A 105 -20.07 23.21 -0.82
N LYS A 106 -20.80 24.14 -0.22
CA LYS A 106 -21.81 24.98 -0.86
C LYS A 106 -21.53 26.45 -0.57
N ASN A 107 -21.68 27.32 -1.54
CA ASN A 107 -21.57 28.75 -1.33
C ASN A 107 -22.85 29.27 -0.68
N PHE A 108 -22.71 30.08 0.36
CA PHE A 108 -23.83 30.62 1.12
C PHE A 108 -23.42 31.94 1.77
N ASN A 109 -24.21 33.00 1.55
CA ASN A 109 -24.02 34.33 2.13
C ASN A 109 -22.57 34.84 2.08
N GLY A 110 -21.94 34.79 0.90
CA GLY A 110 -20.56 35.24 0.68
C GLY A 110 -19.46 34.33 1.25
N GLY A 111 -19.83 33.19 1.88
CA GLY A 111 -18.91 32.20 2.43
C GLY A 111 -19.15 30.78 1.91
N LYS A 112 -18.44 29.81 2.49
CA LYS A 112 -18.61 28.37 2.20
C LYS A 112 -19.15 27.63 3.42
N LEU A 113 -20.23 26.89 3.23
CA LEU A 113 -20.68 25.85 4.14
C LEU A 113 -20.00 24.55 3.75
N TYR A 114 -19.35 23.91 4.72
CA TYR A 114 -18.61 22.68 4.50
C TYR A 114 -19.35 21.51 5.08
N GLY A 115 -19.54 20.46 4.29
CA GLY A 115 -19.93 19.16 4.82
C GLY A 115 -18.79 18.52 5.62
N PRO A 116 -19.07 17.44 6.36
CA PRO A 116 -18.03 16.65 7.00
C PRO A 116 -17.03 16.17 5.95
N MET A 117 -15.74 16.17 6.31
CA MET A 117 -14.74 15.49 5.49
C MET A 117 -15.06 14.00 5.46
N THR A 118 -14.86 13.36 4.30
CA THR A 118 -14.98 11.91 4.22
C THR A 118 -13.99 11.25 5.20
N PRO A 119 -14.30 10.05 5.71
CA PRO A 119 -13.26 9.12 6.12
C PRO A 119 -12.24 8.99 4.98
N TYR A 120 -10.98 8.73 5.32
CA TYR A 120 -10.02 8.45 4.26
C TYR A 120 -10.38 7.10 3.63
N LEU A 121 -10.34 7.01 2.29
CA LEU A 121 -10.33 5.73 1.59
C LEU A 121 -8.88 5.51 1.12
N LYS A 122 -8.15 4.62 1.78
CA LYS A 122 -6.78 4.22 1.43
C LYS A 122 -6.86 3.31 0.19
N TYR A 123 -5.96 3.29 -0.79
CA TYR A 123 -4.51 3.36 -0.73
C TYR A 123 -4.01 3.57 -2.15
N CYS A 124 -2.92 4.30 -2.34
CA CYS A 124 -2.31 4.40 -3.65
C CYS A 124 -0.78 4.33 -3.58
N ASP A 125 -0.26 3.13 -3.79
CA ASP A 125 1.15 2.76 -3.82
C ASP A 125 1.46 1.90 -5.03
N TYR A 126 1.87 2.54 -6.13
CA TYR A 126 2.22 1.81 -7.34
C TYR A 126 3.31 0.73 -7.14
N TYR A 127 4.19 0.91 -6.16
CA TYR A 127 5.17 -0.09 -5.72
C TYR A 127 5.01 -0.39 -4.23
N SER A 128 5.38 -1.61 -3.86
CA SER A 128 5.49 -2.03 -2.47
C SER A 128 6.65 -1.34 -1.76
N TYR A 129 6.59 -1.31 -0.43
CA TYR A 129 7.63 -0.68 0.39
C TYR A 129 7.80 -1.36 1.75
N ALA A 130 8.90 -1.04 2.44
CA ALA A 130 9.34 -1.70 3.68
C ALA A 130 8.24 -1.79 4.76
N ASP A 131 7.61 -0.68 5.09
CA ASP A 131 6.65 -0.59 6.20
C ASP A 131 5.18 -0.66 5.73
N GLU A 132 4.94 -1.36 4.62
CA GLU A 132 3.59 -1.55 4.11
C GLU A 132 2.75 -2.34 5.12
N SER A 133 1.64 -1.75 5.59
CA SER A 133 0.71 -2.40 6.52
C SER A 133 0.23 -3.76 5.96
N TYR A 134 0.02 -4.74 6.84
CA TYR A 134 -0.45 -6.08 6.46
C TYR A 134 -1.66 -6.05 5.53
N GLU A 135 -2.68 -5.27 5.89
CA GLU A 135 -3.90 -5.10 5.12
C GLU A 135 -3.64 -4.61 3.67
N SER A 136 -2.60 -3.80 3.49
CA SER A 136 -2.23 -3.24 2.18
C SER A 136 -1.42 -4.23 1.37
N ARG A 137 -0.52 -4.98 2.03
CA ARG A 137 0.15 -6.13 1.42
C ARG A 137 -0.87 -7.14 0.88
N CYS A 138 -1.92 -7.44 1.65
CA CYS A 138 -3.01 -8.31 1.22
C CYS A 138 -3.79 -7.74 0.03
N ARG A 139 -4.15 -6.44 0.05
CA ARG A 139 -4.87 -5.81 -1.07
C ARG A 139 -4.06 -5.85 -2.34
N ARG A 140 -2.77 -5.64 -2.24
CA ARG A 140 -1.86 -5.69 -3.36
C ARG A 140 -1.73 -7.10 -3.94
N ALA A 141 -1.48 -8.10 -3.08
CA ALA A 141 -1.25 -9.47 -3.52
C ALA A 141 -2.53 -10.17 -4.00
N PHE A 142 -3.68 -9.87 -3.38
CA PHE A 142 -4.90 -10.66 -3.52
C PHE A 142 -6.14 -9.84 -3.92
N GLY A 143 -6.07 -8.51 -3.86
CA GLY A 143 -7.25 -7.65 -4.04
C GLY A 143 -8.21 -7.66 -2.85
N LYS A 144 -7.76 -8.16 -1.69
CA LYS A 144 -8.57 -8.36 -0.47
C LYS A 144 -7.87 -7.82 0.76
N SER A 145 -8.61 -7.57 1.85
CA SER A 145 -8.04 -7.11 3.11
C SER A 145 -7.29 -8.15 3.93
N TYR A 146 -7.30 -9.40 3.48
CA TYR A 146 -6.73 -10.55 4.19
C TYR A 146 -5.93 -11.43 3.23
N TYR A 147 -5.01 -12.21 3.80
CA TYR A 147 -4.21 -13.19 3.06
C TYR A 147 -5.11 -14.30 2.51
N ALA A 148 -5.01 -14.61 1.23
CA ALA A 148 -5.90 -15.55 0.57
C ALA A 148 -5.11 -16.64 -0.15
N ASP A 149 -5.00 -17.80 0.50
CA ASP A 149 -4.42 -18.99 -0.10
C ASP A 149 -5.17 -19.39 -1.37
N TYR A 150 -4.41 -19.82 -2.38
CA TYR A 150 -5.01 -20.46 -3.53
C TYR A 150 -5.39 -21.90 -3.19
N LYS A 151 -6.53 -22.37 -3.70
CA LYS A 151 -7.02 -23.74 -3.47
C LYS A 151 -6.44 -24.76 -4.46
N SER A 152 -5.80 -24.28 -5.53
CA SER A 152 -5.22 -25.12 -6.60
C SER A 152 -4.18 -24.35 -7.42
N ALA A 153 -3.30 -25.09 -8.10
CA ALA A 153 -2.35 -24.53 -9.07
C ALA A 153 -3.06 -23.73 -10.19
N LYS A 154 -4.22 -24.22 -10.65
CA LYS A 154 -5.03 -23.54 -11.69
C LYS A 154 -5.53 -22.19 -11.21
N GLN A 155 -5.96 -22.09 -9.94
CA GLN A 155 -6.35 -20.82 -9.34
C GLN A 155 -5.13 -19.91 -9.19
N ALA A 156 -4.03 -20.39 -8.60
CA ALA A 156 -2.82 -19.60 -8.38
C ALA A 156 -2.29 -18.99 -9.69
N LYS A 157 -2.24 -19.78 -10.77
CA LYS A 157 -1.77 -19.33 -12.10
C LYS A 157 -2.54 -18.10 -12.64
N LYS A 158 -3.84 -17.93 -12.32
CA LYS A 158 -4.63 -16.74 -12.71
C LYS A 158 -4.17 -15.45 -12.02
N HIS A 159 -3.40 -15.59 -10.95
CA HIS A 159 -2.84 -14.49 -10.18
C HIS A 159 -1.33 -14.34 -10.36
N MET A 160 -0.73 -15.15 -11.23
CA MET A 160 0.69 -15.05 -11.56
C MET A 160 0.94 -14.24 -12.82
N LYS A 161 2.14 -13.67 -12.91
CA LYS A 161 2.65 -12.98 -14.09
C LYS A 161 4.12 -13.30 -14.26
N THR A 162 4.51 -13.76 -15.44
CA THR A 162 5.92 -13.89 -15.79
C THR A 162 6.49 -12.54 -16.17
N ILE A 163 7.63 -12.20 -15.59
CA ILE A 163 8.39 -10.98 -15.87
C ILE A 163 9.83 -11.34 -16.20
N THR A 164 10.48 -10.49 -17.01
CA THR A 164 11.91 -10.60 -17.26
C THR A 164 12.65 -9.60 -16.39
N VAL A 165 13.65 -10.07 -15.64
CA VAL A 165 14.53 -9.23 -14.82
C VAL A 165 15.97 -9.35 -15.30
N LYS A 166 16.72 -8.25 -15.22
CA LYS A 166 18.17 -8.22 -15.47
C LYS A 166 18.89 -8.30 -14.14
N VAL A 167 19.93 -9.11 -14.07
CA VAL A 167 20.83 -9.20 -12.91
C VAL A 167 22.27 -9.25 -13.39
N TRP A 168 23.21 -9.00 -12.48
CA TRP A 168 24.60 -9.35 -12.71
C TRP A 168 24.82 -10.82 -12.37
N ASP A 169 25.63 -11.49 -13.15
CA ASP A 169 26.22 -12.79 -12.83
C ASP A 169 27.73 -12.69 -13.13
N LYS A 170 28.50 -13.75 -12.87
CA LYS A 170 29.94 -13.78 -13.12
C LYS A 170 30.37 -15.08 -13.80
N LYS A 171 31.36 -14.96 -14.68
CA LYS A 171 32.13 -16.08 -15.24
C LYS A 171 33.59 -15.84 -14.89
N GLY A 172 34.13 -16.66 -13.98
CA GLY A 172 35.42 -16.36 -13.34
C GLY A 172 35.39 -15.00 -12.61
N LYS A 173 36.34 -14.11 -12.94
CA LYS A 173 36.44 -12.75 -12.38
C LYS A 173 35.56 -11.72 -13.11
N LYS A 174 35.08 -12.01 -14.32
CA LYS A 174 34.32 -11.06 -15.15
C LYS A 174 32.82 -11.12 -14.81
N LYS A 175 32.19 -9.96 -14.64
CA LYS A 175 30.72 -9.84 -14.45
C LYS A 175 30.02 -9.61 -15.79
N TYR A 176 28.89 -10.25 -16.01
CA TYR A 176 28.06 -10.09 -17.20
C TYR A 176 26.58 -9.94 -16.83
N THR A 177 25.77 -9.48 -17.79
CA THR A 177 24.33 -9.35 -17.59
C THR A 177 23.63 -10.67 -17.89
N ARG A 178 22.86 -11.16 -16.93
CA ARG A 178 21.96 -12.30 -17.10
C ARG A 178 20.51 -11.84 -17.07
N LYS A 179 19.64 -12.52 -17.80
CA LYS A 179 18.19 -12.31 -17.78
C LYS A 179 17.51 -13.54 -17.21
N PHE A 180 16.64 -13.35 -16.24
CA PHE A 180 15.76 -14.41 -15.73
C PHE A 180 14.32 -14.11 -16.12
N ARG A 181 13.58 -15.16 -16.51
CA ARG A 181 12.12 -15.13 -16.61
C ARG A 181 11.58 -15.73 -15.32
N ILE A 182 11.05 -14.90 -14.44
CA ILE A 182 10.51 -15.30 -13.15
C ILE A 182 8.99 -15.12 -13.15
N THR A 183 8.29 -16.06 -12.54
CA THR A 183 6.83 -16.00 -12.38
C THR A 183 6.53 -15.52 -10.97
N VAL A 184 5.79 -14.41 -10.85
CA VAL A 184 5.56 -13.69 -9.60
C VAL A 184 4.08 -13.38 -9.43
N ASN A 185 3.65 -12.97 -8.24
CA ASN A 185 2.31 -12.42 -8.04
C ASN A 185 2.08 -11.21 -8.97
N LYS A 186 0.96 -11.21 -9.70
CA LYS A 186 0.64 -10.15 -10.68
C LYS A 186 0.53 -8.77 -10.06
N GLY A 187 0.11 -8.68 -8.79
CA GLY A 187 0.01 -7.43 -8.03
C GLY A 187 1.38 -6.86 -7.64
N LEU A 188 2.40 -7.70 -7.46
CA LEU A 188 3.77 -7.28 -7.16
C LEU A 188 4.65 -7.11 -8.40
N ALA A 189 4.20 -7.56 -9.58
CA ALA A 189 5.00 -7.51 -10.80
C ALA A 189 5.62 -6.13 -11.11
N PRO A 190 4.93 -4.98 -10.92
CA PRO A 190 5.56 -3.66 -11.06
C PRO A 190 6.68 -3.41 -10.05
N SER A 191 6.44 -3.72 -8.76
CA SER A 191 7.41 -3.57 -7.68
C SER A 191 8.66 -4.40 -7.94
N ILE A 192 8.49 -5.68 -8.27
CA ILE A 192 9.60 -6.61 -8.47
C ILE A 192 10.43 -6.19 -9.70
N LYS A 193 9.80 -5.72 -10.78
CA LYS A 193 10.53 -5.18 -11.93
C LYS A 193 11.41 -3.98 -11.55
N GLU A 194 10.87 -3.03 -10.79
CA GLU A 194 11.64 -1.84 -10.39
C GLU A 194 12.72 -2.20 -9.35
N MET A 195 12.41 -3.10 -8.42
CA MET A 195 13.34 -3.67 -7.45
C MET A 195 14.56 -4.30 -8.13
N PHE A 196 14.37 -5.22 -9.08
CA PHE A 196 15.49 -5.83 -9.80
C PHE A 196 16.23 -4.85 -10.71
N LYS A 197 15.55 -3.83 -11.24
CA LYS A 197 16.19 -2.74 -11.97
C LYS A 197 17.09 -1.91 -11.06
N GLU A 198 16.68 -1.65 -9.81
CA GLU A 198 17.51 -0.98 -8.80
C GLU A 198 18.69 -1.85 -8.36
N ILE A 199 18.47 -3.15 -8.12
CA ILE A 199 19.53 -4.13 -7.83
C ILE A 199 20.57 -4.14 -8.96
N TYR A 200 20.14 -4.24 -10.21
CA TYR A 200 21.01 -4.26 -11.39
C TYR A 200 21.83 -2.97 -11.55
N LYS A 201 21.25 -1.81 -11.22
CA LYS A 201 21.94 -0.51 -11.27
C LYS A 201 22.84 -0.24 -10.07
N SER A 202 22.76 -1.04 -9.01
CA SER A 202 23.57 -0.85 -7.81
C SER A 202 25.07 -1.00 -8.11
N LYS A 203 25.91 -0.19 -7.43
CA LYS A 203 27.38 -0.26 -7.55
C LYS A 203 27.95 -1.61 -7.08
N GLU A 204 27.26 -2.29 -6.16
CA GLU A 204 27.65 -3.62 -5.66
C GLU A 204 27.70 -4.65 -6.79
N ARG A 205 26.75 -4.58 -7.74
CA ARG A 205 26.61 -5.54 -8.85
C ARG A 205 26.62 -6.98 -8.33
N PHE A 206 25.85 -7.27 -7.29
CA PHE A 206 25.82 -8.57 -6.63
C PHE A 206 25.51 -9.68 -7.66
N PRO A 207 26.29 -10.78 -7.73
CA PRO A 207 26.10 -11.80 -8.73
C PRO A 207 24.96 -12.76 -8.33
N ILE A 208 24.01 -12.98 -9.23
CA ILE A 208 22.85 -13.84 -9.09
C ILE A 208 22.84 -14.82 -10.26
N HIS A 209 23.08 -16.10 -9.97
CA HIS A 209 23.14 -17.18 -10.95
C HIS A 209 21.93 -18.13 -10.87
N GLU A 210 21.11 -17.98 -9.84
CA GLU A 210 19.89 -18.75 -9.65
C GLU A 210 18.84 -17.87 -8.95
N ILE A 211 17.58 -17.96 -9.42
CA ILE A 211 16.43 -17.34 -8.76
C ILE A 211 15.24 -18.31 -8.84
N GLY A 212 14.80 -18.81 -7.69
CA GLY A 212 13.50 -19.47 -7.51
C GLY A 212 12.42 -18.44 -7.16
N CYS A 213 11.19 -18.61 -7.64
CA CYS A 213 10.04 -17.77 -7.25
C CYS A 213 8.77 -18.61 -7.15
N TYR A 214 7.73 -18.34 -7.96
CA TYR A 214 6.48 -19.07 -7.92
C TYR A 214 6.71 -20.58 -8.11
N SER A 215 6.29 -21.34 -7.12
CA SER A 215 6.31 -22.79 -7.12
C SER A 215 5.12 -23.26 -6.30
N TRP A 216 4.14 -23.89 -6.96
CA TRP A 216 2.97 -24.41 -6.29
C TRP A 216 3.33 -25.69 -5.53
N ARG A 217 3.11 -25.69 -4.21
CA ARG A 217 3.49 -26.78 -3.30
C ARG A 217 2.29 -27.52 -2.69
N GLY A 218 1.10 -27.36 -3.28
CA GLY A 218 -0.12 -28.02 -2.83
C GLY A 218 -1.05 -27.12 -2.02
N LYS A 219 -2.30 -27.58 -1.91
CA LYS A 219 -3.34 -26.94 -1.11
C LYS A 219 -2.93 -27.04 0.37
N ASN A 220 -3.04 -25.94 1.12
CA ASN A 220 -2.62 -25.79 2.52
C ASN A 220 -1.11 -25.64 2.76
N SER A 221 -0.30 -25.46 1.71
CA SER A 221 1.10 -25.06 1.92
C SER A 221 1.16 -23.64 2.45
N SER A 222 1.89 -23.42 3.55
CA SER A 222 2.13 -22.08 4.13
C SER A 222 3.25 -21.30 3.42
N SER A 223 3.73 -21.79 2.28
CA SER A 223 4.88 -21.23 1.58
C SER A 223 4.46 -20.13 0.63
N GLU A 224 4.93 -18.90 0.86
CA GLU A 224 4.70 -17.74 -0.02
C GLU A 224 5.16 -17.92 -1.48
N HIS A 225 5.95 -18.95 -1.80
CA HIS A 225 6.20 -19.36 -3.19
C HIS A 225 4.92 -19.80 -3.92
N CYS A 226 3.93 -20.37 -3.23
CA CYS A 226 2.64 -20.76 -3.81
C CYS A 226 1.87 -19.54 -4.32
N GLU A 227 2.15 -18.36 -3.76
CA GLU A 227 1.50 -17.11 -4.11
C GLU A 227 2.37 -16.22 -5.01
N GLY A 228 3.57 -16.67 -5.37
CA GLY A 228 4.54 -15.89 -6.13
C GLY A 228 5.03 -14.65 -5.37
N LEU A 229 5.06 -14.75 -4.03
CA LEU A 229 5.39 -13.68 -3.09
C LEU A 229 6.76 -13.87 -2.42
N ALA A 230 7.49 -14.92 -2.80
CA ALA A 230 8.83 -15.18 -2.28
C ALA A 230 9.84 -15.49 -3.38
N PHE A 231 11.12 -15.31 -3.05
CA PHE A 231 12.26 -15.63 -3.89
C PHE A 231 13.33 -16.37 -3.11
N ASP A 232 13.91 -17.39 -3.74
CA ASP A 232 15.16 -18.00 -3.27
C ASP A 232 16.26 -17.59 -4.24
N ILE A 233 17.36 -17.03 -3.74
CA ILE A 233 18.46 -16.50 -4.56
C ILE A 233 19.74 -17.27 -4.25
N ASN A 234 20.38 -17.81 -5.29
CA ASN A 234 21.63 -18.58 -5.19
C ASN A 234 21.53 -19.65 -4.08
N SER A 235 20.54 -20.53 -4.19
CA SER A 235 20.04 -21.40 -3.10
C SER A 235 21.14 -22.26 -2.48
N ASN A 236 22.06 -22.77 -3.32
CA ASN A 236 23.17 -23.59 -2.87
C ASN A 236 24.18 -22.85 -1.96
N GLU A 237 24.50 -21.60 -2.27
CA GLU A 237 25.46 -20.77 -1.52
C GLU A 237 24.83 -19.98 -0.37
N ASN A 238 23.54 -20.24 -0.12
CA ASN A 238 22.73 -19.54 0.86
C ASN A 238 21.77 -20.49 1.57
N TYR A 239 22.34 -21.52 2.20
CA TYR A 239 21.57 -22.60 2.81
C TYR A 239 20.40 -22.19 3.73
N MET A 240 19.48 -23.13 3.93
CA MET A 240 18.47 -23.07 4.98
C MET A 240 18.91 -24.00 6.10
N ILE A 241 18.89 -23.50 7.34
CA ILE A 241 19.27 -24.25 8.53
C ILE A 241 18.22 -24.16 9.63
N GLN A 242 18.15 -25.19 10.47
CA GLN A 242 17.44 -25.18 11.74
C GLN A 242 18.42 -25.60 12.85
N GLY A 243 18.83 -24.63 13.68
CA GLY A 243 19.97 -24.82 14.56
C GLY A 243 21.24 -25.15 13.76
N LYS A 244 21.81 -26.34 13.97
CA LYS A 244 23.00 -26.83 13.23
C LYS A 244 22.66 -27.69 12.01
N LYS A 245 21.39 -28.09 11.83
CA LYS A 245 20.97 -28.98 10.74
C LYS A 245 20.77 -28.18 9.45
N VAL A 246 21.41 -28.61 8.37
CA VAL A 246 21.15 -28.10 7.01
C VAL A 246 19.89 -28.75 6.47
N LEU A 247 18.95 -27.93 5.99
CA LEU A 247 17.67 -28.36 5.41
C LEU A 247 17.66 -28.26 3.88
N ALA A 248 18.33 -27.24 3.32
CA ALA A 248 18.49 -27.05 1.88
C ALA A 248 19.74 -26.21 1.58
N GLY A 249 20.30 -26.36 0.39
CA GLY A 249 21.57 -25.75 0.00
C GLY A 249 22.77 -26.37 0.74
N SER A 250 23.96 -25.80 0.54
CA SER A 250 25.20 -26.40 1.03
C SER A 250 25.93 -25.56 2.07
N PHE A 251 25.96 -24.23 1.92
CA PHE A 251 26.68 -23.36 2.84
C PHE A 251 26.16 -21.92 2.83
N TRP A 252 26.66 -21.10 3.76
CA TRP A 252 26.57 -19.63 3.69
C TRP A 252 27.90 -19.03 4.15
N LYS A 253 28.67 -18.48 3.20
CA LYS A 253 30.04 -17.98 3.43
C LYS A 253 30.23 -16.60 2.79
N PRO A 254 29.49 -15.55 3.22
CA PRO A 254 29.48 -14.23 2.56
C PRO A 254 30.84 -13.54 2.47
N LYS A 255 31.79 -13.87 3.36
CA LYS A 255 33.17 -13.35 3.31
C LYS A 255 34.07 -14.07 2.29
N LYS A 256 33.72 -15.30 1.88
CA LYS A 256 34.56 -16.17 1.04
C LYS A 256 33.95 -16.43 -0.35
N ASN A 257 32.63 -16.54 -0.44
CA ASN A 257 31.92 -16.82 -1.68
C ASN A 257 31.07 -15.61 -2.11
N ARG A 258 31.28 -15.15 -3.35
CA ARG A 258 30.60 -13.98 -3.92
C ARG A 258 29.10 -14.19 -4.19
N TYR A 259 28.62 -15.43 -4.24
CA TYR A 259 27.20 -15.78 -4.39
C TYR A 259 26.48 -15.92 -3.04
N SER A 260 27.22 -16.08 -1.93
CA SER A 260 26.65 -16.01 -0.59
C SER A 260 26.29 -14.58 -0.25
N ILE A 261 25.03 -14.34 0.08
CA ILE A 261 24.45 -13.02 0.28
C ILE A 261 24.72 -12.57 1.72
N PRO A 262 25.52 -11.51 1.95
CA PRO A 262 25.71 -10.97 3.28
C PRO A 262 24.39 -10.43 3.85
N LEU A 263 24.21 -10.46 5.18
CA LEU A 263 22.99 -9.96 5.82
C LEU A 263 22.72 -8.47 5.53
N ASN A 264 23.78 -7.66 5.48
CA ASN A 264 23.66 -6.20 5.36
C ASN A 264 24.30 -5.68 4.06
N CYS A 265 23.97 -6.30 2.92
CA CYS A 265 24.46 -5.87 1.61
C CYS A 265 23.45 -4.99 0.85
N LYS A 266 23.86 -4.40 -0.29
CA LYS A 266 22.98 -3.49 -1.04
C LYS A 266 21.81 -4.23 -1.68
N LEU A 267 22.00 -5.49 -2.09
CA LEU A 267 20.92 -6.38 -2.53
C LEU A 267 19.83 -6.51 -1.45
N VAL A 268 20.19 -6.86 -0.21
CA VAL A 268 19.23 -7.03 0.90
C VAL A 268 18.50 -5.73 1.20
N LYS A 269 19.23 -4.61 1.32
CA LYS A 269 18.61 -3.29 1.57
C LYS A 269 17.61 -2.89 0.49
N ILE A 270 17.85 -3.26 -0.78
CA ILE A 270 16.91 -2.99 -1.86
C ILE A 270 15.69 -3.92 -1.74
N LEU A 271 15.86 -5.21 -1.43
CA LEU A 271 14.73 -6.11 -1.20
C LEU A 271 13.83 -5.61 -0.06
N GLU A 272 14.43 -5.23 1.07
CA GLU A 272 13.74 -4.67 2.23
C GLU A 272 13.02 -3.37 1.88
N LYS A 273 13.64 -2.48 1.09
CA LYS A 273 13.01 -1.25 0.60
C LYS A 273 11.69 -1.52 -0.12
N TYR A 274 11.54 -2.65 -0.82
CA TYR A 274 10.31 -3.06 -1.50
C TYR A 274 9.43 -4.02 -0.67
N GLY A 275 9.72 -4.19 0.62
CA GLY A 275 8.93 -4.98 1.56
C GLY A 275 9.28 -6.47 1.58
N PHE A 276 10.39 -6.90 0.98
CA PHE A 276 10.82 -8.30 1.04
C PHE A 276 11.83 -8.50 2.17
N HIS A 277 11.55 -9.47 3.03
CA HIS A 277 12.36 -9.73 4.22
C HIS A 277 12.99 -11.12 4.14
N ARG A 278 14.20 -11.24 4.69
CA ARG A 278 14.93 -12.52 4.76
C ARG A 278 14.22 -13.50 5.70
N GLY A 279 14.15 -14.79 5.35
CA GLY A 279 13.57 -15.85 6.18
C GLY A 279 14.35 -16.15 7.46
N LEU A 280 14.27 -15.28 8.47
CA LEU A 280 15.02 -15.37 9.72
C LEU A 280 14.08 -15.67 10.91
N TRP A 281 13.48 -16.86 10.94
CA TRP A 281 12.41 -17.25 11.87
C TRP A 281 12.92 -18.00 13.10
N GLY A 282 13.06 -17.30 14.22
CA GLY A 282 13.54 -17.91 15.47
C GLY A 282 14.88 -18.62 15.29
N SER A 283 14.93 -19.93 15.53
CA SER A 283 16.12 -20.77 15.33
C SER A 283 16.34 -21.22 13.88
N ARG A 284 15.36 -21.01 12.99
CA ARG A 284 15.43 -21.32 11.57
C ARG A 284 15.96 -20.12 10.80
N ARG A 285 16.99 -20.34 9.99
CA ARG A 285 17.63 -19.31 9.16
C ARG A 285 17.65 -19.80 7.73
N ASP A 286 16.84 -19.18 6.89
CA ASP A 286 16.79 -19.42 5.46
C ASP A 286 17.52 -18.28 4.73
N TYR A 287 18.81 -18.49 4.45
CA TYR A 287 19.67 -17.45 3.89
C TYR A 287 19.47 -17.23 2.40
N MET A 288 18.68 -18.05 1.71
CA MET A 288 18.32 -17.89 0.29
C MET A 288 16.99 -17.17 0.15
N HIS A 289 16.09 -17.37 1.11
CA HIS A 289 14.70 -16.97 1.02
C HIS A 289 14.43 -15.51 1.37
N PHE A 290 13.64 -14.84 0.54
CA PHE A 290 13.04 -13.55 0.81
C PHE A 290 11.56 -13.57 0.53
N SER A 291 10.73 -13.16 1.48
CA SER A 291 9.28 -13.20 1.35
C SER A 291 8.62 -11.85 1.59
N TYR A 292 7.44 -11.67 1.03
CA TYR A 292 6.71 -10.42 1.10
C TYR A 292 5.91 -10.27 2.38
N PHE A 293 5.49 -11.35 3.03
CA PHE A 293 4.85 -11.25 4.35
C PHE A 293 5.81 -11.51 5.50
N GLY A 294 7.08 -11.77 5.19
CA GLY A 294 8.16 -11.91 6.17
C GLY A 294 8.23 -13.27 6.85
N GLY A 295 7.18 -14.11 6.72
CA GLY A 295 7.04 -15.43 7.34
C GLY A 295 6.97 -15.44 8.86
#